data_AF-A0AAD9J038-F1
#
_entry.id   AF-A0AAD9J038-F1
#
_cell.length_a   1.000
_cell.length_b   1.000
_cell.length_c   1.000
_cell.angle_alpha   90.00
_cell.angle_beta   90.00
_cell.angle_gamma   90.00
#
_symmetry.space_group_name_H-M   'P 1'
#
loop_
_entity.id
_entity.type
_entity.pdbx_description
1 polymer ?
#
loop_
_entity_poly.entity_id
_entity_poly.type
_entity_poly.pdbx_seq_one_letter_code
_entity_poly.pdbx_strand_id
1 'polypeptide(L)'
;MALRYQSQQAFRSALVLEYLLCRQCGHEVTKADDLLRVTSVKSIGQRNATILGQKGVLIQRFENPQGRKFEVITTKNVDILNAGEVF
;
A
#
# COMPACT_ATOMS: atom_id res chain seq x y z
N MET A 1 -33.49 -10.72 36.53
CA MET A 1 -33.54 -9.35 35.97
C MET A 1 -32.16 -8.75 36.24
N ALA A 2 -31.24 -8.47 35.33
CA ALA A 2 -31.25 -8.45 33.88
C ALA A 2 -29.98 -9.13 33.36
N LEU A 3 -30.16 -10.03 32.40
CA LEU A 3 -29.10 -10.50 31.52
C LEU A 3 -28.72 -9.35 30.58
N ARG A 4 -27.46 -9.36 30.09
CA ARG A 4 -26.95 -8.69 28.88
C ARG A 4 -26.49 -7.23 29.05
N TYR A 5 -25.19 -7.08 29.25
CA TYR A 5 -24.45 -5.94 28.66
C TYR A 5 -23.04 -6.37 28.21
N GLN A 6 -22.93 -7.55 27.62
CA GLN A 6 -21.76 -7.97 26.83
C GLN A 6 -22.23 -8.11 25.38
N SER A 7 -22.16 -7.03 24.58
CA SER A 7 -22.29 -7.09 23.11
C SER A 7 -22.19 -5.71 22.46
N GLN A 8 -21.10 -4.96 22.71
CA GLN A 8 -20.77 -3.79 21.88
C GLN A 8 -19.37 -3.86 21.24
N GLN A 9 -18.67 -5.00 21.28
CA GLN A 9 -17.42 -5.21 20.55
C GLN A 9 -17.59 -6.11 19.32
N ALA A 10 -18.65 -5.87 18.57
CA ALA A 10 -18.79 -6.40 17.22
C ALA A 10 -19.38 -5.32 16.31
N PHE A 11 -18.83 -4.10 16.36
CA PHE A 11 -18.95 -3.20 15.21
C PHE A 11 -18.07 -3.79 14.12
N ARG A 12 -18.67 -4.74 13.39
CA ARG A 12 -18.16 -5.31 12.16
C ARG A 12 -17.63 -4.15 11.34
N SER A 13 -16.32 -4.11 11.12
CA SER A 13 -15.71 -3.26 10.13
C SER A 13 -16.48 -3.48 8.84
N ALA A 14 -17.30 -2.51 8.46
CA ALA A 14 -17.64 -2.33 7.06
C ALA A 14 -16.30 -2.41 6.31
N LEU A 15 -16.25 -3.19 5.24
CA LEU A 15 -15.05 -3.36 4.41
C LEU A 15 -14.70 -1.99 3.81
N VAL A 16 -14.04 -1.13 4.59
CA VAL A 16 -13.50 0.12 4.11
C VAL A 16 -12.34 -0.30 3.22
N LEU A 17 -12.57 -0.23 1.92
CA LEU A 17 -11.51 -0.38 0.94
C LEU A 17 -10.62 0.86 1.07
N GLU A 18 -9.42 0.65 1.56
CA GLU A 18 -8.42 1.71 1.69
C GLU A 18 -7.60 1.78 0.40
N TYR A 19 -7.38 3.00 -0.10
CA TYR A 19 -6.66 3.25 -1.35
C TYR A 19 -5.44 4.13 -1.12
N LEU A 20 -4.36 3.82 -1.84
CA LEU A 20 -3.27 4.77 -2.04
C LEU A 20 -3.67 5.76 -3.11
N LEU A 21 -3.62 7.05 -2.78
CA LEU A 21 -4.01 8.13 -3.67
C LEU A 21 -2.79 8.77 -4.34
N CYS A 22 -2.94 9.18 -5.59
CA CYS A 22 -1.97 10.01 -6.28
C CYS A 22 -1.89 11.34 -5.55
N ARG A 23 -0.69 11.70 -5.09
CA ARG A 23 -0.46 12.91 -4.29
C ARG A 23 -0.86 14.21 -5.01
N GLN A 24 -0.78 14.23 -6.34
CA GLN A 24 -1.02 15.44 -7.14
C GLN A 24 -2.51 15.69 -7.41
N CYS A 25 -3.29 14.64 -7.69
CA CYS A 25 -4.66 14.77 -8.17
C CYS A 25 -5.71 14.03 -7.33
N GLY A 26 -5.31 13.21 -6.35
CA GLY A 26 -6.22 12.43 -5.52
C GLY A 26 -6.77 11.15 -6.16
N HIS A 27 -6.33 10.79 -7.37
CA HIS A 27 -6.76 9.55 -8.04
C HIS A 27 -6.37 8.30 -7.26
N GLU A 28 -7.26 7.31 -7.19
CA GLU A 28 -7.05 6.03 -6.51
C GLU A 28 -6.10 5.14 -7.33
N VAL A 29 -4.84 5.02 -6.89
CA VAL A 29 -3.79 4.31 -7.65
C VAL A 29 -3.86 2.80 -7.42
N THR A 30 -4.08 2.36 -6.18
CA THR A 30 -4.14 0.92 -5.84
C THR A 30 -4.79 0.72 -4.48
N LYS A 31 -5.39 -0.45 -4.25
CA LYS A 31 -5.93 -0.84 -2.95
C LYS A 31 -4.80 -1.24 -2.01
N ALA A 32 -4.98 -0.99 -0.71
CA ALA A 32 -4.05 -1.47 0.31
C ALA A 32 -3.88 -3.00 0.22
N ASP A 33 -4.97 -3.74 0.03
CA ASP A 33 -4.94 -5.20 -0.07
C ASP A 33 -4.12 -5.75 -1.25
N ASP A 34 -3.86 -4.93 -2.28
CA ASP A 34 -3.07 -5.32 -3.45
C ASP A 34 -1.55 -5.14 -3.22
N LEU A 35 -1.12 -4.55 -2.08
CA LEU A 35 0.29 -4.37 -1.76
C LEU A 35 0.99 -5.72 -1.53
N LEU A 36 2.10 -5.92 -2.23
CA LEU A 36 2.89 -7.15 -2.23
C LEU A 36 4.21 -6.98 -1.49
N ARG A 37 4.61 -8.08 -0.84
CA ARG A 37 5.95 -8.23 -0.28
C ARG A 37 6.89 -8.89 -1.28
N VAL A 38 7.53 -8.08 -2.13
CA VAL A 38 8.52 -8.55 -3.11
C VAL A 38 9.90 -8.00 -2.75
N THR A 39 10.85 -8.88 -2.45
CA THR A 39 12.23 -8.50 -2.15
C THR A 39 13.06 -8.38 -3.43
N SER A 40 14.03 -7.45 -3.44
CA SER A 40 14.97 -7.28 -4.54
C SER A 40 16.41 -7.24 -4.03
N VAL A 41 17.29 -8.02 -4.66
CA VAL A 41 18.74 -8.01 -4.39
C VAL A 41 19.43 -6.70 -4.80
N LYS A 42 18.75 -5.86 -5.60
CA LYS A 42 19.24 -4.54 -6.01
C LYS A 42 18.85 -3.43 -5.04
N SER A 43 18.07 -3.74 -3.99
CA SER A 43 17.72 -2.78 -2.96
C SER A 43 18.95 -2.40 -2.12
N ILE A 44 19.12 -1.10 -1.86
CA ILE A 44 20.18 -0.55 -0.98
C ILE A 44 19.68 -0.38 0.47
N GLY A 45 18.51 -0.89 0.79
CA GLY A 45 17.94 -0.86 2.14
C GLY A 45 16.46 -1.20 2.15
N GLN A 46 15.97 -1.77 3.25
CA GLN A 46 14.58 -2.17 3.38
C GLN A 46 14.06 -1.95 4.78
N ARG A 47 12.76 -1.69 4.90
CA ARG A 47 12.06 -1.60 6.19
C ARG A 47 10.63 -2.10 6.05
N ASN A 48 10.09 -2.59 7.16
CA ASN A 48 8.66 -2.88 7.26
C ASN A 48 7.94 -1.61 7.73
N ALA A 49 6.75 -1.38 7.18
CA ALA A 49 5.87 -0.31 7.59
C ALA A 49 4.44 -0.83 7.78
N THR A 50 3.61 0.02 8.39
CA THR A 50 2.15 -0.13 8.33
C THR A 50 1.61 0.96 7.43
N ILE A 51 0.88 0.60 6.37
CA ILE A 51 0.25 1.53 5.43
C ILE A 51 -1.24 1.24 5.41
N LEU A 52 -2.08 2.25 5.68
CA LEU A 52 -3.54 2.12 5.65
C LEU A 52 -4.07 0.92 6.46
N GLY A 53 -3.51 0.74 7.67
CA GLY A 53 -3.86 -0.39 8.56
C GLY A 53 -3.21 -1.73 8.19
N GLN A 54 -2.68 -1.89 6.98
CA GLN A 54 -1.98 -3.09 6.55
C GLN A 54 -0.56 -3.12 7.12
N LYS A 55 -0.28 -4.11 7.96
CA LYS A 55 1.03 -4.30 8.60
C LYS A 55 1.99 -5.08 7.70
N GLY A 56 3.29 -4.84 7.87
CA GLY A 56 4.32 -5.66 7.23
C GLY A 56 4.55 -5.31 5.74
N VAL A 57 4.03 -4.18 5.29
CA VAL A 57 4.30 -3.66 3.94
C VAL A 57 5.79 -3.41 3.81
N LEU A 58 6.39 -4.02 2.78
CA LEU A 58 7.82 -3.91 2.51
C LEU A 58 8.09 -2.64 1.70
N ILE A 59 8.84 -1.73 2.30
CA ILE A 59 9.38 -0.55 1.61
C ILE A 59 10.84 -0.82 1.32
N GLN A 60 11.23 -0.69 0.05
CA GLN A 60 12.60 -0.89 -0.42
C GLN A 60 13.16 0.42 -0.94
N ARG A 61 14.42 0.69 -0.62
CA ARG A 61 15.12 1.87 -1.11
C ARG A 61 16.00 1.47 -2.28
N PHE A 62 15.84 2.16 -3.40
CA PHE A 62 16.67 2.02 -4.60
C PHE A 62 17.39 3.32 -4.90
N GLU A 63 18.47 3.23 -5.67
CA GLU A 63 19.18 4.37 -6.23
C GLU A 63 19.24 4.20 -7.75
N ASN A 64 18.81 5.21 -8.51
CA ASN A 64 18.89 5.18 -9.96
C ASN A 64 20.32 5.57 -10.43
N PRO A 65 20.66 5.38 -11.73
CA PRO A 65 21.99 5.73 -12.25
C PRO A 65 22.38 7.21 -12.11
N GLN A 66 21.40 8.11 -11.87
CA GLN A 66 21.63 9.53 -11.63
C GLN A 66 21.87 9.84 -10.13
N GLY A 67 22.00 8.82 -9.28
CA GLY A 67 22.21 8.96 -7.84
C GLY A 67 20.95 9.34 -7.05
N ARG A 68 19.76 9.33 -7.67
CA ARG A 68 18.49 9.66 -6.99
C ARG A 68 17.95 8.44 -6.27
N LYS A 69 17.54 8.65 -5.02
CA LYS A 69 17.04 7.58 -4.14
C LYS A 69 15.51 7.58 -4.09
N PHE A 70 14.93 6.39 -4.14
CA PHE A 70 13.48 6.18 -4.14
C PHE A 70 13.10 5.12 -3.11
N GLU A 71 12.06 5.38 -2.32
CA GLU A 71 11.36 4.34 -1.57
C GLU A 71 10.26 3.76 -2.46
N VAL A 72 10.25 2.44 -2.63
CA VAL A 72 9.38 1.70 -3.54
C VAL A 72 8.61 0.64 -2.75
N ILE A 73 7.31 0.61 -2.98
CA ILE A 73 6.40 -0.47 -2.60
C ILE A 73 5.93 -1.17 -3.86
N THR A 74 5.63 -2.46 -3.77
CA THR A 74 5.13 -3.24 -4.91
C THR A 74 3.64 -3.48 -4.73
N THR A 75 2.87 -3.40 -5.81
CA THR A 75 1.45 -3.74 -5.84
C THR A 75 1.15 -4.71 -6.98
N LYS A 76 0.12 -5.55 -6.83
CA LYS A 76 -0.33 -6.47 -7.87
C LYS A 76 -1.20 -5.80 -8.93
N ASN A 77 -2.04 -4.85 -8.51
CA ASN A 77 -3.01 -4.18 -9.36
C ASN A 77 -2.84 -2.67 -9.24
N VAL A 78 -2.99 -1.95 -10.35
CA VAL A 78 -2.79 -0.49 -10.38
C VAL A 78 -3.73 0.15 -11.40
N ASP A 79 -4.25 1.33 -11.07
CA ASP A 79 -4.96 2.21 -11.99
C ASP A 79 -4.06 3.43 -12.30
N ILE A 80 -3.40 3.39 -13.46
CA ILE A 80 -2.55 4.47 -13.97
C ILE A 80 -2.63 4.52 -15.50
N LEU A 81 -2.32 5.69 -16.07
CA LEU A 81 -2.06 5.82 -17.49
C LEU A 81 -0.65 5.32 -17.81
N ASN A 82 -0.54 4.42 -18.79
CA ASN A 82 0.76 4.02 -19.32
C ASN A 82 1.37 5.19 -20.12
N ALA A 83 2.51 5.68 -19.67
CA ALA A 83 3.27 6.64 -20.46
C ALA A 83 4.20 5.88 -21.43
N GLY A 84 4.07 6.14 -22.74
CA GLY A 84 4.99 5.62 -23.74
C GLY A 84 4.59 4.28 -24.37
N GLU A 85 3.31 3.96 -24.46
CA GLU A 85 2.85 3.02 -25.50
C GLU A 85 3.16 3.65 -26.86
N VAL A 86 4.25 3.20 -27.48
CA VAL A 86 4.54 3.45 -28.88
C VAL A 86 3.52 2.62 -29.67
N PHE A 87 2.60 3.27 -30.38
CA PHE A 87 1.76 2.60 -31.39
C PHE A 87 2.64 2.02 -32.51
#